data_AF-A0A497JNJ3-F1
#
_entry.id   AF-A0A497JNJ3-F1
#
_cell.length_a   1.000
_cell.length_b   1.000
_cell.length_c   1.000
_cell.angle_alpha   90.00
_cell.angle_beta   90.00
_cell.angle_gamma   90.00
#
_symmetry.space_group_name_H-M   'P 1'
#
loop_
_entity.id
_entity.type
_entity.pdbx_description
1 polymer ?
#
loop_
_entity_poly.entity_id
_entity_poly.type
_entity_poly.pdbx_seq_one_letter_code
_entity_poly.pdbx_strand_id
1 'polypeptide(L)'
;MSITNVVFPFTVPSKERKIPLGRRMELAVIFSLAELIRDKGGGLISKKPAEEILFISKMYYPLWFVPWRRRTLIFDGFDLCSHTLSLDILPDTNMFIQEMKGSSDKLETYSAFLSHNLNYFESFSGKGQKVIKGLIMDHELMNDLFSLLHKSKRIRGKPGTGLLPLVMDHAAIEASMKEIKKFEKTLEDDIKRLKAITKILMKTTKRHINSIEVEIRRVERRSRIKIDNLMSRIAKKTERMRKSYDKLIIKLSEDADKKIQRLSGEDAKLKAEIEHLKNYIEECKNQILTAQEEKNEKQEEYWRQRLKSSKMRFLEIEKKLEEIGKKIEEVNSKRNFEIS
;
A
#
# COMPACT_ATOMS: atom_id res chain seq x y z
N MET A 1 55.05 2.22 7.84
CA MET A 1 55.09 1.50 6.54
C MET A 1 56.54 1.32 6.14
N SER A 2 56.94 0.18 5.56
CA SER A 2 58.29 0.06 4.97
C SER A 2 58.30 0.73 3.60
N ILE A 3 59.17 1.71 3.40
CA ILE A 3 59.28 2.44 2.14
C ILE A 3 60.11 1.61 1.17
N THR A 4 59.58 1.36 -0.02
CA THR A 4 60.30 0.70 -1.11
C THR A 4 60.50 1.68 -2.24
N ASN A 5 61.77 1.96 -2.57
CA ASN A 5 62.12 2.85 -3.67
C ASN A 5 62.11 2.08 -4.99
N VAL A 6 61.34 2.60 -5.94
CA VAL A 6 61.18 2.06 -7.28
C VAL A 6 61.35 3.21 -8.28
N VAL A 7 62.02 2.94 -9.40
CA VAL A 7 62.11 3.90 -10.50
C VAL A 7 61.41 3.37 -11.74
N PHE A 8 60.67 4.26 -12.38
CA PHE A 8 60.15 4.05 -13.71
C PHE A 8 61.26 4.26 -14.75
N PRO A 9 61.18 3.60 -15.91
CA PRO A 9 62.04 3.94 -17.04
C PRO A 9 61.77 5.38 -17.48
N PHE A 10 62.82 6.13 -17.84
CA PHE A 10 62.69 7.51 -18.31
C PHE A 10 62.10 7.56 -19.73
N THR A 11 62.42 6.57 -20.55
CA THR A 11 61.82 6.37 -21.89
C THR A 11 61.35 4.93 -22.06
N VAL A 12 60.26 4.76 -22.80
CA VAL A 12 59.73 3.46 -23.19
C VAL A 12 59.83 3.31 -24.70
N PRO A 13 60.44 2.24 -25.24
CA PRO A 13 60.49 2.03 -26.69
C PRO A 13 59.09 1.79 -27.25
N SER A 14 58.82 2.31 -28.45
CA SER A 14 57.60 1.96 -29.22
C SER A 14 57.51 0.45 -29.43
N LYS A 15 56.29 -0.08 -29.48
CA LYS A 15 56.02 -1.51 -29.75
C LYS A 15 56.56 -1.96 -31.11
N GLU A 16 56.63 -1.05 -32.08
CA GLU A 16 57.11 -1.33 -33.45
C GLU A 16 58.64 -1.37 -33.55
N ARG A 17 59.33 -0.97 -32.48
CA ARG A 17 60.78 -0.83 -32.48
C ARG A 17 61.45 -2.20 -32.38
N LYS A 18 62.17 -2.58 -33.44
CA LYS A 18 62.87 -3.87 -33.54
C LYS A 18 64.25 -3.92 -32.85
N ILE A 19 64.82 -2.77 -32.48
CA ILE A 19 66.17 -2.66 -31.90
C ILE A 19 66.10 -2.12 -30.47
N PRO A 20 66.86 -2.67 -29.50
CA PRO A 20 66.90 -2.15 -28.14
C PRO A 20 67.24 -0.64 -28.08
N LEU A 21 66.63 0.07 -27.12
CA LEU A 21 66.95 1.48 -26.89
C LEU A 21 68.22 1.59 -26.02
N GLY A 22 69.33 1.99 -26.65
CA GLY A 22 70.60 2.25 -25.95
C GLY A 22 70.67 3.66 -25.36
N ARG A 23 71.50 3.85 -24.33
CA ARG A 23 71.66 5.14 -23.63
C ARG A 23 72.07 6.30 -24.53
N ARG A 24 72.99 6.09 -25.48
CA ARG A 24 73.40 7.12 -26.45
C ARG A 24 72.23 7.59 -27.31
N MET A 25 71.36 6.66 -27.67
CA MET A 25 70.19 6.98 -28.48
C MET A 25 69.11 7.70 -27.67
N GLU A 26 68.86 7.26 -26.43
CA GLU A 26 68.00 7.99 -25.49
C GLU A 26 68.47 9.45 -25.33
N LEU A 27 69.77 9.67 -25.11
CA LEU A 27 70.35 11.01 -25.00
C LEU A 27 70.26 11.81 -26.29
N ALA A 28 70.55 11.21 -27.45
CA ALA A 28 70.43 11.87 -28.74
C ALA A 28 69.00 12.32 -29.02
N VAL A 29 68.00 11.48 -28.70
CA VAL A 29 66.58 11.82 -28.84
C VAL A 29 66.21 12.98 -27.91
N ILE A 30 66.62 12.94 -26.64
CA ILE A 30 66.37 14.03 -25.69
C ILE A 30 67.00 15.34 -26.17
N PHE A 31 68.25 15.28 -26.64
CA PHE A 31 68.95 16.44 -27.20
C PHE A 31 68.22 17.00 -28.42
N SER A 32 67.85 16.15 -29.38
CA SER A 32 67.11 16.59 -30.57
C SER A 32 65.75 17.20 -30.22
N LEU A 33 65.02 16.65 -29.26
CA LEU A 33 63.76 17.21 -28.78
C LEU A 33 63.98 18.57 -28.11
N ALA A 34 65.01 18.69 -27.27
CA ALA A 34 65.37 19.95 -26.63
C ALA A 34 65.77 21.02 -27.66
N GLU A 35 66.60 20.69 -28.65
CA GLU A 35 66.98 21.61 -29.74
C GLU A 35 65.82 22.01 -30.65
N LEU A 36 64.79 21.16 -30.77
CA LEU A 36 63.58 21.46 -31.54
C LEU A 36 62.74 22.53 -30.84
N ILE A 37 62.61 22.46 -29.51
CA ILE A 37 61.75 23.35 -28.72
C ILE A 37 62.45 24.61 -28.20
N ARG A 38 63.79 24.63 -28.20
CA ARG A 38 64.61 25.73 -27.68
C ARG A 38 64.44 27.02 -28.50
N ASP A 39 64.50 28.18 -27.84
CA ASP A 39 64.50 29.47 -28.53
C ASP A 39 65.84 29.69 -29.24
N LYS A 40 65.78 29.88 -30.55
CA LYS A 40 66.95 30.08 -31.42
C LYS A 40 67.32 31.56 -31.57
N GLY A 41 66.77 32.43 -30.71
CA GLY A 41 67.10 33.86 -30.66
C GLY A 41 66.42 34.67 -31.78
N GLY A 42 65.21 34.26 -32.18
CA GLY A 42 64.50 34.82 -33.32
C GLY A 42 63.69 36.10 -33.02
N GLY A 43 63.76 37.08 -33.93
CA GLY A 43 62.94 38.29 -33.94
C GLY A 43 63.37 39.25 -35.05
N LEU A 44 62.42 39.90 -35.75
CA LEU A 44 62.75 40.89 -36.80
C LEU A 44 63.30 42.20 -36.20
N ILE A 45 62.93 42.54 -34.97
CA ILE A 45 63.16 43.89 -34.38
C ILE A 45 64.09 43.84 -33.15
N SER A 46 64.08 42.77 -32.35
CA SER A 46 65.00 42.59 -31.22
C SER A 46 65.53 41.15 -31.20
N LYS A 47 66.80 40.98 -31.59
CA LYS A 47 67.49 39.69 -31.51
C LYS A 47 67.86 39.43 -30.05
N LYS A 48 67.24 38.43 -29.42
CA LYS A 48 67.75 37.85 -28.18
C LYS A 48 68.90 36.90 -28.52
N PRO A 49 69.90 36.72 -27.64
CA PRO A 49 70.91 35.68 -27.83
C PRO A 49 70.21 34.33 -27.93
N ALA A 50 70.69 33.48 -28.85
CA ALA A 50 70.19 32.12 -28.95
C ALA A 50 70.50 31.38 -27.64
N GLU A 51 69.52 30.65 -27.12
CA GLU A 51 69.77 29.77 -25.99
C GLU A 51 70.81 28.71 -26.42
N GLU A 52 71.60 28.17 -25.49
CA GLU A 52 72.53 27.07 -25.78
C GLU A 52 72.29 25.94 -24.79
N ILE A 53 72.32 24.69 -25.26
CA ILE A 53 72.24 23.52 -24.38
C ILE A 53 73.65 23.21 -23.87
N LEU A 54 73.96 23.65 -22.65
CA LEU A 54 75.25 23.40 -22.02
C LEU A 54 75.38 21.99 -21.46
N PHE A 55 74.29 21.42 -20.93
CA PHE A 55 74.26 20.06 -20.40
C PHE A 55 72.84 19.50 -20.38
N ILE A 56 72.73 18.16 -20.32
CA ILE A 56 71.47 17.45 -20.09
C ILE A 56 71.62 16.65 -18.80
N SER A 57 70.68 16.86 -17.87
CA SER A 57 70.61 16.14 -16.61
C SER A 57 69.36 15.28 -16.53
N LYS A 58 69.48 14.12 -15.88
CA LYS A 58 68.36 13.22 -15.61
C LYS A 58 67.95 13.36 -14.15
N MET A 59 66.70 13.72 -13.92
CA MET A 59 66.08 13.80 -12.60
C MET A 59 64.85 12.89 -12.54
N TYR A 60 64.54 12.37 -11.36
CA TYR A 60 63.35 11.56 -11.14
C TYR A 60 62.24 12.41 -10.55
N TYR A 61 61.04 12.28 -11.10
CA TYR A 61 59.85 12.86 -10.51
C TYR A 61 59.42 12.03 -9.28
N PRO A 62 59.22 12.65 -8.11
CA PRO A 62 58.87 11.93 -6.90
C PRO A 62 57.37 11.64 -6.85
N LEU A 63 57.01 10.36 -6.86
CA LEU A 63 55.64 9.90 -6.66
C LEU A 63 55.60 8.97 -5.45
N TRP A 64 54.56 9.12 -4.63
CA TRP A 64 54.26 8.21 -3.53
C TRP A 64 53.09 7.32 -3.89
N PHE A 65 53.31 6.00 -3.84
CA PHE A 65 52.27 5.01 -3.99
C PHE A 65 51.90 4.50 -2.59
N VAL A 66 50.74 4.90 -2.10
CA VAL A 66 50.29 4.63 -0.73
C VAL A 66 49.17 3.58 -0.75
N PRO A 67 49.37 2.40 -0.15
CA PRO A 67 48.30 1.41 -0.03
C PRO A 67 47.11 1.95 0.76
N TRP A 68 45.92 1.79 0.22
CA TRP A 68 44.66 2.21 0.83
C TRP A 68 43.58 1.13 0.63
N ARG A 69 43.34 0.32 1.66
CA ARG A 69 42.44 -0.85 1.60
C ARG A 69 42.86 -1.77 0.44
N ARG A 70 41.99 -1.94 -0.57
CA ARG A 70 42.23 -2.75 -1.78
C ARG A 70 42.69 -1.91 -2.98
N ARG A 71 43.05 -0.65 -2.76
CA ARG A 71 43.46 0.31 -3.79
C ARG A 71 44.82 0.91 -3.42
N THR A 72 45.39 1.66 -4.36
CA THR A 72 46.61 2.44 -4.16
C THR A 72 46.31 3.89 -4.48
N LEU A 73 46.61 4.79 -3.55
CA LEU A 73 46.55 6.22 -3.77
C LEU A 73 47.91 6.70 -4.30
N ILE A 74 47.89 7.63 -5.24
CA ILE A 74 49.10 8.22 -5.80
C ILE A 74 49.18 9.65 -5.33
N PHE A 75 50.32 10.03 -4.76
CA PHE A 75 50.60 11.41 -4.39
C PHE A 75 51.81 11.94 -5.15
N ASP A 76 51.66 13.17 -5.61
CA ASP A 76 52.71 14.00 -6.14
C ASP A 76 53.64 14.49 -5.01
N GLY A 77 54.93 14.16 -5.11
CA GLY A 77 55.96 14.57 -4.17
C GLY A 77 56.24 16.08 -4.12
N PHE A 78 55.79 16.85 -5.12
CA PHE A 78 55.99 18.31 -5.19
C PHE A 78 54.74 19.14 -4.83
N ASP A 79 53.61 18.51 -4.52
CA ASP A 79 52.33 19.21 -4.22
C ASP A 79 51.85 20.13 -5.36
N LEU A 80 52.17 19.81 -6.61
CA LEU A 80 51.63 20.47 -7.82
C LEU A 80 50.22 19.97 -8.14
N CYS A 81 49.94 18.71 -7.79
CA CYS A 81 48.60 18.15 -7.85
C CYS A 81 47.90 18.22 -6.49
N SER A 82 46.60 18.47 -6.50
CA SER A 82 45.74 18.29 -5.33
C SER A 82 44.35 17.86 -5.77
N HIS A 83 43.59 17.27 -4.85
CA HIS A 83 42.22 16.89 -5.12
C HIS A 83 41.30 17.30 -3.97
N THR A 84 40.16 17.89 -4.30
CA THR A 84 39.16 18.29 -3.30
C THR A 84 38.17 17.16 -3.10
N LEU A 85 38.18 16.56 -1.91
CA LEU A 85 37.13 15.65 -1.48
C LEU A 85 35.93 16.47 -1.02
N SER A 86 34.76 16.17 -1.59
CA SER A 86 33.48 16.73 -1.18
C SER A 86 32.60 15.66 -0.55
N LEU A 87 31.98 16.00 0.58
CA LEU A 87 31.01 15.18 1.27
C LEU A 87 29.74 15.98 1.53
N ASP A 88 28.59 15.39 1.27
CA ASP A 88 27.33 15.99 1.64
C ASP A 88 27.08 15.83 3.15
N ILE A 89 26.72 16.94 3.81
CA ILE A 89 26.49 16.97 5.26
C ILE A 89 25.02 16.68 5.52
N LEU A 90 24.76 15.65 6.32
CA LEU A 90 23.40 15.31 6.73
C LEU A 90 22.78 16.42 7.59
N PRO A 91 21.46 16.62 7.48
CA PRO A 91 20.67 17.32 8.49
C PRO A 91 20.87 16.78 9.89
N ASP A 92 20.54 17.57 10.91
CA ASP A 92 20.82 17.24 12.31
C ASP A 92 20.08 15.97 12.78
N THR A 93 20.77 14.85 12.62
CA THR A 93 20.27 13.53 13.03
C THR A 93 19.95 13.44 14.52
N ASN A 94 20.63 14.21 15.39
CA ASN A 94 20.36 14.17 16.82
C ASN A 94 19.05 14.88 17.15
N MET A 95 18.83 16.04 16.53
CA MET A 95 17.57 16.78 16.64
C MET A 95 16.39 15.92 16.18
N PHE A 96 16.51 15.30 14.99
CA PHE A 96 15.50 14.36 14.49
C PHE A 96 15.20 13.22 15.47
N ILE A 97 16.24 12.61 16.05
CA ILE A 97 16.08 11.51 17.02
C ILE A 97 15.38 12.00 18.30
N GLN A 98 15.72 13.18 18.79
CA GLN A 98 15.10 13.75 19.99
C GLN A 98 13.61 14.05 19.77
N GLU A 99 13.27 14.70 18.66
CA GLU A 99 11.89 15.00 18.29
C GLU A 99 11.06 13.72 18.09
N MET A 100 11.63 12.72 17.40
CA MET A 100 11.01 11.41 17.23
C MET A 100 10.73 10.74 18.58
N LYS A 101 11.68 10.77 19.52
CA LYS A 101 11.49 10.19 20.86
C LYS A 101 10.40 10.92 21.63
N GLY A 102 10.41 12.25 21.62
CA GLY A 102 9.43 13.09 22.31
C GLY A 102 8.01 12.94 21.76
N SER A 103 7.87 12.66 20.48
CA SER A 103 6.56 12.45 19.82
C SER A 103 6.08 11.00 19.81
N SER A 104 6.89 10.05 20.29
CA SER A 104 6.68 8.62 20.03
C SER A 104 5.48 7.99 20.75
N ASP A 105 5.02 8.54 21.87
CA ASP A 105 4.10 7.85 22.78
C ASP A 105 2.64 7.88 22.32
N LYS A 106 2.13 9.02 21.85
CA LYS A 106 0.76 9.15 21.35
C LYS A 106 0.72 9.05 19.83
N LEU A 107 -0.35 8.46 19.30
CA LEU A 107 -0.49 8.24 17.85
C LEU A 107 -0.58 9.57 17.10
N GLU A 108 -1.32 10.54 17.64
CA GLU A 108 -1.55 11.83 17.00
C GLU A 108 -0.25 12.63 16.92
N THR A 109 0.53 12.66 18.01
CA THR A 109 1.83 13.35 18.03
C THR A 109 2.83 12.69 17.13
N TYR A 110 2.83 11.34 17.09
CA TYR A 110 3.72 10.59 16.22
C TYR A 110 3.37 10.78 14.75
N SER A 111 2.08 10.79 14.40
CA SER A 111 1.62 11.07 13.04
C SER A 111 1.98 12.48 12.61
N ALA A 112 1.78 13.47 13.48
CA ALA A 112 2.15 14.86 13.20
C ALA A 112 3.67 15.00 12.98
N PHE A 113 4.49 14.33 13.81
CA PHE A 113 5.93 14.26 13.64
C PHE A 113 6.33 13.68 12.28
N LEU A 114 5.74 12.54 11.89
CA LEU A 114 6.02 11.91 10.59
C LEU A 114 5.67 12.83 9.43
N SER A 115 4.49 13.47 9.47
CA SER A 115 4.05 14.40 8.43
C SER A 115 4.93 15.64 8.33
N HIS A 116 5.34 16.22 9.48
CA HIS A 116 6.23 17.38 9.51
C HIS A 116 7.61 17.07 8.94
N ASN A 117 8.10 15.85 9.16
CA ASN A 117 9.46 15.45 8.83
C ASN A 117 9.59 14.56 7.58
N LEU A 118 8.56 14.49 6.71
CA LEU A 118 8.58 13.67 5.49
C LEU A 118 9.80 13.93 4.60
N ASN A 119 10.19 15.19 4.48
CA ASN A 119 11.26 15.64 3.59
C ASN A 119 12.55 15.99 4.36
N TYR A 120 12.64 15.63 5.65
CA TYR A 120 13.75 16.06 6.51
C TYR A 120 15.13 15.66 5.96
N PHE A 121 15.23 14.49 5.33
CA PHE A 121 16.46 13.98 4.71
C PHE A 121 16.44 14.05 3.18
N GLU A 122 15.50 14.77 2.57
CA GLU A 122 15.43 14.94 1.11
C GLU A 122 16.61 15.79 0.59
N SER A 123 17.09 16.72 1.40
CA SER A 123 18.23 17.59 1.07
C SER A 123 19.32 17.51 2.13
N PHE A 124 20.54 17.84 1.71
CA PHE A 124 21.70 17.97 2.59
C PHE A 124 21.78 19.38 3.15
N SER A 125 22.23 19.52 4.40
CA SER A 125 22.37 20.83 5.04
C SER A 125 23.59 21.61 4.55
N GLY A 126 24.45 20.98 3.74
CA GLY A 126 25.56 21.63 3.09
C GLY A 126 26.53 20.63 2.48
N LYS A 127 27.67 21.16 2.02
CA LYS A 127 28.78 20.37 1.51
C LYS A 127 30.03 20.65 2.34
N GLY A 128 30.58 19.60 2.94
CA GLY A 128 31.91 19.61 3.52
C GLY A 128 32.93 19.41 2.41
N GLN A 129 33.93 20.28 2.33
CA GLN A 129 35.02 20.14 1.36
C GLN A 129 36.36 20.13 2.07
N LYS A 130 37.28 19.33 1.53
CA LYS A 130 38.66 19.32 1.99
C LYS A 130 39.60 19.05 0.82
N VAL A 131 40.56 19.94 0.66
CA VAL A 131 41.65 19.76 -0.28
C VAL A 131 42.66 18.79 0.30
N ILE A 132 42.91 17.70 -0.40
CA ILE A 132 43.97 16.74 -0.12
C ILE A 132 45.16 17.07 -1.02
N LYS A 133 46.22 17.57 -0.37
CA LYS A 133 47.49 17.95 -1.00
C LYS A 133 48.20 16.74 -1.60
N GLY A 134 48.89 16.96 -2.72
CA GLY A 134 49.59 15.94 -3.50
C GLY A 134 48.69 14.89 -4.16
N LEU A 135 47.40 14.73 -3.80
CA LEU A 135 46.60 13.61 -4.28
C LEU A 135 46.31 13.71 -5.78
N ILE A 136 46.74 12.70 -6.54
CA ILE A 136 46.50 12.57 -7.97
C ILE A 136 45.23 11.75 -8.18
N MET A 137 44.26 12.35 -8.86
CA MET A 137 42.99 11.70 -9.25
C MET A 137 42.75 11.74 -10.77
N ASP A 138 43.73 12.21 -11.55
CA ASP A 138 43.65 12.21 -13.00
C ASP A 138 43.70 10.78 -13.55
N HIS A 139 42.63 10.35 -14.22
CA HIS A 139 42.46 8.96 -14.61
C HIS A 139 43.44 8.52 -15.71
N GLU A 140 43.77 9.41 -16.64
CA GLU A 140 44.70 9.12 -17.74
C GLU A 140 46.12 8.93 -17.19
N LEU A 141 46.60 9.88 -16.39
CA LEU A 141 47.89 9.81 -15.73
C LEU A 141 48.01 8.59 -14.82
N MET A 142 46.98 8.30 -14.01
CA MET A 142 46.98 7.11 -13.15
C MET A 142 47.12 5.83 -13.98
N ASN A 143 46.35 5.70 -15.07
CA ASN A 143 46.42 4.52 -15.93
C ASN A 143 47.78 4.37 -16.60
N ASP A 144 48.36 5.46 -17.09
CA ASP A 144 49.69 5.45 -17.67
C ASP A 144 50.73 5.01 -16.64
N LEU A 145 50.71 5.57 -15.43
CA LEU A 145 51.62 5.19 -14.34
C LEU A 145 51.48 3.71 -13.97
N PHE A 146 50.25 3.21 -13.81
CA PHE A 146 50.01 1.80 -13.52
C PHE A 146 50.43 0.89 -14.67
N SER A 147 50.25 1.32 -15.92
CA SER A 147 50.71 0.57 -17.10
C SER A 147 52.23 0.41 -17.12
N LEU A 148 52.97 1.36 -16.55
CA LEU A 148 54.43 1.34 -16.49
C LEU A 148 54.99 0.60 -15.28
N LEU A 149 54.14 0.23 -14.31
CA LEU A 149 54.57 -0.35 -13.04
C LEU A 149 55.34 -1.67 -13.21
N HIS A 150 54.94 -2.50 -14.19
CA HIS A 150 55.64 -3.75 -14.51
C HIS A 150 57.04 -3.55 -15.11
N LYS A 151 57.33 -2.36 -15.67
CA LYS A 151 58.65 -2.00 -16.23
C LYS A 151 59.57 -1.33 -15.21
N SER A 152 59.05 -1.10 -14.01
CA SER A 152 59.76 -0.39 -12.96
C SER A 152 60.85 -1.27 -12.33
N LYS A 153 61.92 -0.63 -11.82
CA LYS A 153 63.06 -1.32 -11.20
C LYS A 153 63.19 -0.91 -9.75
N ARG A 154 63.32 -1.89 -8.85
CA ARG A 154 63.61 -1.65 -7.44
C ARG A 154 65.03 -1.15 -7.29
N ILE A 155 65.22 -0.09 -6.50
CA ILE A 155 66.55 0.42 -6.15
C ILE A 155 66.85 0.07 -4.69
N ARG A 156 68.10 -0.34 -4.42
CA ARG A 156 68.63 -0.48 -3.06
C ARG A 156 69.32 0.84 -2.68
N GLY A 157 68.90 1.46 -1.57
CA GLY A 157 69.46 2.72 -1.08
C GLY A 157 68.74 3.98 -1.57
N LYS A 158 69.33 5.15 -1.29
CA LYS A 158 68.85 6.44 -1.82
C LYS A 158 69.14 6.50 -3.33
N PRO A 159 68.22 7.01 -4.17
CA PRO A 159 68.50 7.24 -5.59
C PRO A 159 69.75 8.12 -5.70
N GLY A 160 70.83 7.58 -6.27
CA GLY A 160 72.14 8.24 -6.28
C GLY A 160 72.27 9.48 -7.18
N THR A 161 71.17 10.03 -7.71
CA THR A 161 71.17 11.18 -8.62
C THR A 161 69.92 12.04 -8.45
N GLY A 162 70.11 13.32 -8.12
CA GLY A 162 69.22 14.43 -8.46
C GLY A 162 67.76 14.34 -7.99
N LEU A 163 67.49 13.86 -6.77
CA LEU A 163 66.18 14.06 -6.16
C LEU A 163 66.06 15.53 -5.78
N LEU A 164 65.08 16.20 -6.38
CA LEU A 164 64.68 17.53 -5.95
C LEU A 164 64.06 17.46 -4.54
N PRO A 165 64.13 18.54 -3.75
CA PRO A 165 63.52 18.58 -2.42
C PRO A 165 62.03 18.23 -2.49
N LEU A 166 61.61 17.28 -1.67
CA LEU A 166 60.20 16.87 -1.58
C LEU A 166 59.42 17.88 -0.77
N VAL A 167 58.28 18.34 -1.29
CA VAL A 167 57.29 19.11 -0.54
C VAL A 167 56.38 18.15 0.24
N MET A 168 55.98 17.06 -0.41
CA MET A 168 55.22 15.98 0.20
C MET A 168 56.18 14.89 0.68
N ASP A 169 56.74 15.07 1.86
CA ASP A 169 57.52 14.03 2.54
C ASP A 169 56.61 12.97 3.19
N HIS A 170 57.20 11.95 3.81
CA HIS A 170 56.42 10.89 4.46
C HIS A 170 55.46 11.43 5.53
N ALA A 171 55.84 12.45 6.29
CA ALA A 171 54.99 13.02 7.34
C ALA A 171 53.79 13.78 6.74
N ALA A 172 54.01 14.55 5.68
CA ALA A 172 52.96 15.24 4.93
C ALA A 172 51.96 14.26 4.28
N ILE A 173 52.48 13.15 3.75
CA ILE A 173 51.65 12.06 3.23
C ILE A 173 50.82 11.42 4.36
N GLU A 174 51.42 11.10 5.50
CA GLU A 174 50.68 10.56 6.64
C GLU A 174 49.60 11.51 7.15
N ALA A 175 49.85 12.83 7.14
CA ALA A 175 48.85 13.83 7.49
C ALA A 175 47.66 13.80 6.51
N SER A 176 47.93 13.79 5.20
CA SER A 176 46.91 13.68 4.15
C SER A 176 46.09 12.39 4.29
N MET A 177 46.76 11.27 4.59
CA MET A 177 46.10 9.98 4.83
C MET A 177 45.21 10.00 6.08
N LYS A 178 45.60 10.71 7.14
CA LYS A 178 44.76 10.91 8.34
C LYS A 178 43.50 11.70 8.00
N GLU A 179 43.59 12.70 7.13
CA GLU A 179 42.43 13.46 6.66
C GLU A 179 41.47 12.58 5.86
N ILE A 180 41.96 11.78 4.91
CA ILE A 180 41.13 10.81 4.17
C ILE A 180 40.44 9.82 5.13
N LYS A 181 41.17 9.28 6.13
CA LYS A 181 40.60 8.41 7.17
C LYS A 181 39.49 9.09 7.96
N LYS A 182 39.64 10.38 8.26
CA LYS A 182 38.62 11.16 8.98
C LYS A 182 37.34 11.26 8.15
N PHE A 183 37.46 11.56 6.86
CA PHE A 183 36.32 11.59 5.93
C PHE A 183 35.58 10.26 5.87
N GLU A 184 36.33 9.18 5.71
CA GLU A 184 35.77 7.82 5.69
C GLU A 184 35.04 7.49 6.99
N LYS A 185 35.62 7.83 8.14
CA LYS A 185 34.98 7.62 9.45
C LYS A 185 33.69 8.44 9.60
N THR A 186 33.67 9.69 9.16
CA THR A 186 32.46 10.53 9.18
C THR A 186 31.33 9.87 8.38
N LEU A 187 31.63 9.41 7.17
CA LEU A 187 30.67 8.67 6.32
C LEU A 187 30.16 7.39 6.98
N GLU A 188 31.04 6.59 7.56
CA GLU A 188 30.66 5.36 8.25
C GLU A 188 29.75 5.64 9.46
N ASP A 189 30.03 6.71 10.20
CA ASP A 189 29.24 7.11 11.35
C ASP A 189 27.87 7.69 10.95
N ASP A 190 27.80 8.43 9.83
CA ASP A 190 26.53 8.90 9.23
C ASP A 190 25.65 7.72 8.81
N ILE A 191 26.23 6.72 8.13
CA ILE A 191 25.52 5.49 7.75
C ILE A 191 24.96 4.77 8.99
N LYS A 192 25.75 4.67 10.07
CA LYS A 192 25.30 4.05 11.32
C LYS A 192 24.14 4.83 11.95
N ARG A 193 24.23 6.16 11.98
CA ARG A 193 23.17 7.04 12.52
C ARG A 193 21.87 6.87 11.73
N LEU A 194 21.92 6.93 10.41
CA LEU A 194 20.75 6.72 9.55
C LEU A 194 20.10 5.36 9.78
N LYS A 195 20.91 4.28 9.83
CA LYS A 195 20.40 2.93 10.14
C LYS A 195 19.72 2.86 11.52
N ALA A 196 20.26 3.55 12.52
CA ALA A 196 19.66 3.61 13.84
C ALA A 196 18.31 4.34 13.81
N ILE A 197 18.21 5.46 13.09
CA ILE A 197 16.96 6.19 12.88
C ILE A 197 15.91 5.29 12.23
N THR A 198 16.24 4.64 11.12
CA THR A 198 15.33 3.71 10.43
C THR A 198 14.82 2.63 11.37
N LYS A 199 15.72 2.03 12.17
CA LYS A 199 15.35 0.98 13.13
C LYS A 199 14.35 1.48 14.17
N ILE A 200 14.55 2.70 14.70
CA ILE A 200 13.65 3.27 15.70
C ILE A 200 12.30 3.60 15.06
N LEU A 201 12.28 4.25 13.88
CA LEU A 201 11.06 4.54 13.13
C LEU A 201 10.25 3.28 12.89
N MET A 202 10.84 2.23 12.32
CA MET A 202 10.15 0.97 12.05
C MET A 202 9.57 0.35 13.33
N LYS A 203 10.31 0.38 14.44
CA LYS A 203 9.85 -0.16 15.73
C LYS A 203 8.66 0.63 16.27
N THR A 204 8.74 1.96 16.26
CA THR A 204 7.69 2.85 16.78
C THR A 204 6.44 2.79 15.91
N THR A 205 6.58 2.84 14.59
CA THR A 205 5.46 2.67 13.65
C THR A 205 4.76 1.33 13.85
N LYS A 206 5.52 0.23 13.97
CA LYS A 206 4.94 -1.10 14.19
C LYS A 206 4.16 -1.17 15.51
N ARG A 207 4.66 -0.54 16.57
CA ARG A 207 3.95 -0.45 17.86
C ARG A 207 2.59 0.24 17.70
N HIS A 208 2.56 1.37 16.99
CA HIS A 208 1.33 2.13 16.74
C HIS A 208 0.33 1.37 15.85
N ILE A 209 0.80 0.75 14.76
CA ILE A 209 -0.05 -0.10 13.90
C ILE A 209 -0.72 -1.21 14.73
N ASN A 210 0.06 -1.92 15.55
CA ASN A 210 -0.48 -2.97 16.41
C ASN A 210 -1.54 -2.44 17.40
N SER A 211 -1.33 -1.23 17.95
CA SER A 211 -2.30 -0.59 18.84
C SER A 211 -3.61 -0.28 18.12
N ILE A 212 -3.52 0.30 16.91
CA ILE A 212 -4.67 0.61 16.06
C ILE A 212 -5.46 -0.67 15.73
N GLU A 213 -4.79 -1.74 15.33
CA GLU A 213 -5.45 -3.02 15.04
C GLU A 213 -6.20 -3.59 16.26
N VAL A 214 -5.63 -3.45 17.46
CA VAL A 214 -6.31 -3.86 18.70
C VAL A 214 -7.55 -3.00 18.95
N GLU A 215 -7.46 -1.69 18.75
CA GLU A 215 -8.59 -0.78 18.90
C GLU A 215 -9.71 -1.05 17.89
N ILE A 216 -9.38 -1.26 16.61
CA ILE A 216 -10.33 -1.66 15.57
C ILE A 216 -11.10 -2.91 16.00
N ARG A 217 -10.38 -3.98 16.40
CA ARG A 217 -10.99 -5.22 16.89
C ARG A 217 -11.88 -5.00 18.12
N ARG A 218 -11.53 -4.07 19.01
CA ARG A 218 -12.37 -3.74 20.18
C ARG A 218 -13.66 -3.03 19.74
N VAL A 219 -13.57 -2.07 18.83
CA VAL A 219 -14.72 -1.34 18.28
C VAL A 219 -15.67 -2.27 17.54
N GLU A 220 -15.14 -3.15 16.69
CA GLU A 220 -15.93 -4.15 15.96
C GLU A 220 -16.70 -5.08 16.90
N ARG A 221 -16.02 -5.62 17.93
CA ARG A 221 -16.68 -6.49 18.93
C ARG A 221 -17.79 -5.77 19.68
N ARG A 222 -17.52 -4.55 20.17
CA ARG A 222 -18.52 -3.74 20.88
C ARG A 222 -19.74 -3.44 19.99
N SER A 223 -19.49 -3.13 18.72
CA SER A 223 -20.54 -2.84 17.75
C SER A 223 -21.37 -4.08 17.45
N ARG A 224 -20.74 -5.25 17.26
CA ARG A 224 -21.43 -6.52 17.07
C ARG A 224 -22.36 -6.85 18.24
N ILE A 225 -21.87 -6.74 19.48
CA ILE A 225 -22.69 -6.97 20.68
C ILE A 225 -23.92 -6.05 20.72
N LYS A 226 -23.76 -4.76 20.36
CA LYS A 226 -24.88 -3.81 20.31
C LYS A 226 -25.90 -4.20 19.23
N ILE A 227 -25.43 -4.58 18.04
CA ILE A 227 -26.28 -5.04 16.94
C ILE A 227 -27.06 -6.29 17.36
N ASP A 228 -26.39 -7.30 17.90
CA ASP A 228 -27.02 -8.56 18.32
C ASP A 228 -28.09 -8.33 19.39
N ASN A 229 -27.81 -7.45 20.37
CA ASN A 229 -28.79 -7.07 21.39
C ASN A 229 -30.01 -6.37 20.81
N LEU A 230 -29.82 -5.45 19.85
CA LEU A 230 -30.93 -4.79 19.16
C LEU A 230 -31.74 -5.77 18.33
N MET A 231 -31.08 -6.65 17.57
CA MET A 231 -31.72 -7.70 16.79
C MET A 231 -32.55 -8.63 17.67
N SER A 232 -32.03 -9.03 18.84
CA SER A 232 -32.78 -9.84 19.81
C SER A 232 -34.03 -9.11 20.34
N ARG A 233 -33.92 -7.80 20.62
CA ARG A 233 -35.06 -6.99 21.07
C ARG A 233 -36.13 -6.85 19.97
N ILE A 234 -35.70 -6.65 18.73
CA ILE A 234 -36.61 -6.60 17.56
C ILE A 234 -37.29 -7.94 17.40
N ALA A 235 -36.55 -9.05 17.34
CA ALA A 235 -37.11 -10.39 17.21
C ALA A 235 -38.15 -10.70 18.30
N LYS A 236 -37.87 -10.36 19.57
CA LYS A 236 -38.83 -10.52 20.67
C LYS A 236 -40.09 -9.67 20.49
N LYS A 237 -39.97 -8.43 19.99
CA LYS A 237 -41.13 -7.58 19.70
C LYS A 237 -41.95 -8.11 18.52
N THR A 238 -41.27 -8.50 17.44
CA THR A 238 -41.91 -9.10 16.26
C THR A 238 -42.67 -10.37 16.64
N GLU A 239 -42.07 -11.23 17.46
CA GLU A 239 -42.72 -12.46 17.94
C GLU A 239 -43.94 -12.17 18.83
N ARG A 240 -43.85 -11.17 19.72
CA ARG A 240 -45.01 -10.74 20.53
C ARG A 240 -46.14 -10.21 19.64
N MET A 241 -45.79 -9.40 18.65
CA MET A 241 -46.75 -8.83 17.70
C MET A 241 -47.42 -9.95 16.90
N ARG A 242 -46.64 -10.86 16.32
CA ARG A 242 -47.12 -12.03 15.61
C ARG A 242 -48.08 -12.85 16.47
N LYS A 243 -47.70 -13.22 17.70
CA LYS A 243 -48.59 -13.95 18.63
C LYS A 243 -49.89 -13.22 18.94
N SER A 244 -49.86 -11.88 18.97
CA SER A 244 -51.07 -11.07 19.17
C SER A 244 -52.01 -11.16 17.96
N TYR A 245 -51.46 -11.03 16.75
CA TYR A 245 -52.23 -11.18 15.52
C TYR A 245 -52.75 -12.61 15.33
N ASP A 246 -51.93 -13.63 15.58
CA ASP A 246 -52.35 -15.04 15.51
C ASP A 246 -53.56 -15.30 16.43
N LYS A 247 -53.56 -14.74 17.66
CA LYS A 247 -54.71 -14.83 18.58
C LYS A 247 -55.95 -14.11 18.06
N LEU A 248 -55.80 -12.96 17.42
CA LEU A 248 -56.92 -12.22 16.83
C LEU A 248 -57.51 -12.99 15.64
N ILE A 249 -56.65 -13.54 14.78
CA ILE A 249 -57.07 -14.37 13.63
C ILE A 249 -57.84 -15.60 14.12
N ILE A 250 -57.34 -16.30 15.15
CA ILE A 250 -58.05 -17.47 15.73
C ILE A 250 -59.43 -17.06 16.24
N LYS A 251 -59.53 -15.97 17.04
CA LYS A 251 -60.81 -15.50 17.57
C LYS A 251 -61.81 -15.12 16.46
N LEU A 252 -61.35 -14.35 15.47
CA LEU A 252 -62.17 -13.95 14.32
C LEU A 252 -62.66 -15.16 13.53
N SER A 253 -61.79 -16.16 13.35
CA SER A 253 -62.13 -17.42 12.68
C SER A 253 -63.17 -18.21 13.48
N GLU A 254 -62.97 -18.40 14.79
CA GLU A 254 -63.92 -19.10 15.65
C GLU A 254 -65.30 -18.44 15.69
N ASP A 255 -65.35 -17.11 15.77
CA ASP A 255 -66.62 -16.36 15.81
C ASP A 255 -67.36 -16.42 14.47
N ALA A 256 -66.62 -16.35 13.35
CA ALA A 256 -67.18 -16.55 12.02
C ALA A 256 -67.69 -17.98 11.84
N ASP A 257 -66.92 -19.00 12.24
CA ASP A 257 -67.29 -20.40 12.12
C ASP A 257 -68.51 -20.74 12.96
N LYS A 258 -68.63 -20.23 14.20
CA LYS A 258 -69.84 -20.37 15.02
C LYS A 258 -71.06 -19.76 14.34
N LYS A 259 -70.90 -18.60 13.70
CA LYS A 259 -71.99 -17.92 13.01
C LYS A 259 -72.41 -18.67 11.75
N ILE A 260 -71.46 -19.20 10.98
CA ILE A 260 -71.69 -20.06 9.83
C ILE A 260 -72.40 -21.35 10.26
N GLN A 261 -71.93 -22.02 11.33
CA GLN A 261 -72.57 -23.24 11.84
C GLN A 261 -74.03 -23.04 12.23
N ARG A 262 -74.36 -21.91 12.89
CA ARG A 262 -75.76 -21.57 13.22
C ARG A 262 -76.61 -21.39 11.96
N LEU A 263 -76.12 -20.60 11.00
CA LEU A 263 -76.80 -20.35 9.74
C LEU A 263 -76.96 -21.64 8.91
N SER A 264 -75.95 -22.49 8.85
CA SER A 264 -76.02 -23.80 8.18
C SER A 264 -76.99 -24.76 8.87
N GLY A 265 -77.10 -24.70 10.20
CA GLY A 265 -78.10 -25.46 10.95
C GLY A 265 -79.53 -24.99 10.67
N GLU A 266 -79.73 -23.69 10.50
CA GLU A 266 -81.02 -23.11 10.06
C GLU A 266 -81.34 -23.46 8.61
N ASP A 267 -80.35 -23.36 7.71
CA ASP A 267 -80.45 -23.78 6.30
C ASP A 267 -80.88 -25.25 6.17
N ALA A 268 -80.24 -26.14 6.93
CA ALA A 268 -80.58 -27.57 6.93
C ALA A 268 -82.04 -27.83 7.39
N LYS A 269 -82.51 -27.12 8.42
CA LYS A 269 -83.91 -27.23 8.89
C LYS A 269 -84.89 -26.74 7.85
N LEU A 270 -84.63 -25.59 7.23
CA LEU A 270 -85.49 -25.01 6.19
C LEU A 270 -85.49 -25.87 4.92
N LYS A 271 -84.37 -26.48 4.54
CA LYS A 271 -84.30 -27.46 3.43
C LYS A 271 -85.13 -28.71 3.72
N ALA A 272 -85.07 -29.24 4.95
CA ALA A 272 -85.92 -30.35 5.36
C ALA A 272 -87.42 -29.98 5.33
N GLU A 273 -87.76 -28.75 5.74
CA GLU A 273 -89.13 -28.21 5.63
C GLU A 273 -89.58 -28.05 4.18
N ILE A 274 -88.69 -27.61 3.29
CA ILE A 274 -88.94 -27.55 1.84
C ILE A 274 -89.25 -28.94 1.29
N GLU A 275 -88.45 -29.93 1.65
CA GLU A 275 -88.64 -31.30 1.13
C GLU A 275 -89.97 -31.89 1.62
N HIS A 276 -90.30 -31.65 2.91
CA HIS A 276 -91.60 -32.00 3.44
C HIS A 276 -92.75 -31.28 2.73
N LEU A 277 -92.62 -29.97 2.45
CA LEU A 277 -93.62 -29.19 1.73
C LEU A 277 -93.77 -29.62 0.28
N LYS A 278 -92.69 -30.04 -0.41
CA LYS A 278 -92.77 -30.61 -1.76
C LYS A 278 -93.62 -31.88 -1.75
N ASN A 279 -93.31 -32.81 -0.85
CA ASN A 279 -94.08 -34.05 -0.69
C ASN A 279 -95.55 -33.75 -0.36
N TYR A 280 -95.81 -32.79 0.52
CA TYR A 280 -97.17 -32.39 0.90
C TYR A 280 -97.93 -31.65 -0.23
N ILE A 281 -97.23 -30.85 -1.05
CA ILE A 281 -97.80 -30.22 -2.25
C ILE A 281 -98.20 -31.28 -3.26
N GLU A 282 -97.37 -32.31 -3.45
CA GLU A 282 -97.67 -33.43 -4.35
C GLU A 282 -98.86 -34.25 -3.84
N GLU A 283 -98.90 -34.53 -2.54
CA GLU A 283 -100.05 -35.13 -1.86
C GLU A 283 -101.33 -34.31 -2.08
N CYS A 284 -101.28 -32.99 -1.90
CA CYS A 284 -102.42 -32.11 -2.14
C CYS A 284 -102.87 -32.12 -3.61
N LYS A 285 -101.95 -32.20 -4.58
CA LYS A 285 -102.32 -32.33 -6.01
C LYS A 285 -103.02 -33.66 -6.29
N ASN A 286 -102.51 -34.76 -5.73
CA ASN A 286 -103.11 -36.08 -5.88
C ASN A 286 -104.53 -36.10 -5.27
N GLN A 287 -104.71 -35.53 -4.08
CA GLN A 287 -106.02 -35.42 -3.43
C GLN A 287 -107.01 -34.52 -4.18
N ILE A 288 -106.54 -33.47 -4.87
CA ILE A 288 -107.37 -32.67 -5.79
C ILE A 288 -107.85 -33.53 -6.96
N LEU A 289 -106.96 -34.32 -7.58
CA LEU A 289 -107.33 -35.22 -8.69
C LEU A 289 -108.36 -36.26 -8.24
N THR A 290 -108.19 -36.87 -7.05
CA THR A 290 -109.16 -37.81 -6.48
C THR A 290 -110.52 -37.15 -6.18
N ALA A 291 -110.53 -35.93 -5.60
CA ALA A 291 -111.77 -35.19 -5.34
C ALA A 291 -112.51 -34.77 -6.62
N GLN A 292 -111.78 -34.53 -7.72
CA GLN A 292 -112.34 -34.26 -9.05
C GLN A 292 -112.98 -35.50 -9.68
N GLU A 293 -112.36 -36.68 -9.51
CA GLU A 293 -112.91 -37.97 -9.94
C GLU A 293 -114.20 -38.33 -9.17
N GLU A 294 -114.26 -37.99 -7.88
CA GLU A 294 -115.41 -38.22 -7.00
C GLU A 294 -116.52 -37.15 -7.08
N LYS A 295 -116.35 -36.10 -7.91
CA LYS A 295 -117.26 -34.94 -8.06
C LYS A 295 -117.60 -34.23 -6.74
N ASN A 296 -116.65 -34.17 -5.80
CA ASN A 296 -116.86 -33.55 -4.50
C ASN A 296 -116.26 -32.13 -4.44
N GLU A 297 -117.04 -31.14 -4.90
CA GLU A 297 -116.61 -29.74 -5.02
C GLU A 297 -116.10 -29.12 -3.71
N LYS A 298 -116.68 -29.49 -2.55
CA LYS A 298 -116.23 -28.97 -1.24
C LYS A 298 -114.85 -29.48 -0.85
N GLN A 299 -114.52 -30.73 -1.19
CA GLN A 299 -113.20 -31.31 -0.93
C GLN A 299 -112.15 -30.76 -1.89
N GLU A 300 -112.53 -30.52 -3.15
CA GLU A 300 -111.67 -29.89 -4.15
C GLU A 300 -111.28 -28.45 -3.75
N GLU A 301 -112.24 -27.61 -3.36
CA GLU A 301 -111.99 -26.23 -2.89
C GLU A 301 -111.04 -26.20 -1.68
N TYR A 302 -111.25 -27.10 -0.71
CA TYR A 302 -110.40 -27.24 0.47
C TYR A 302 -108.95 -27.59 0.10
N TRP A 303 -108.73 -28.58 -0.77
CA TRP A 303 -107.39 -28.97 -1.18
C TRP A 303 -106.73 -27.93 -2.10
N ARG A 304 -107.49 -27.19 -2.92
CA ARG A 304 -106.99 -26.05 -3.69
C ARG A 304 -106.50 -24.92 -2.78
N GLN A 305 -107.24 -24.60 -1.72
CA GLN A 305 -106.83 -23.60 -0.73
C GLN A 305 -105.60 -24.05 0.06
N ARG A 306 -105.52 -25.34 0.42
CA ARG A 306 -104.36 -25.95 1.08
C ARG A 306 -103.12 -25.95 0.17
N LEU A 307 -103.28 -26.29 -1.10
CA LEU A 307 -102.23 -26.24 -2.13
C LEU A 307 -101.69 -24.82 -2.31
N LYS A 308 -102.58 -23.82 -2.41
CA LYS A 308 -102.19 -22.40 -2.51
C LYS A 308 -101.40 -21.96 -1.28
N SER A 309 -101.85 -22.34 -0.09
CA SER A 309 -101.19 -21.99 1.18
C SER A 309 -99.81 -22.64 1.30
N SER A 310 -99.69 -23.91 0.93
CA SER A 310 -98.41 -24.64 0.95
C SER A 310 -97.42 -24.10 -0.09
N LYS A 311 -97.88 -23.70 -1.28
CA LYS A 311 -97.04 -23.04 -2.29
C LYS A 311 -96.54 -21.66 -1.84
N MET A 312 -97.37 -20.87 -1.17
CA MET A 312 -96.94 -19.59 -0.60
C MET A 312 -95.86 -19.78 0.47
N ARG A 313 -96.06 -20.74 1.38
CA ARG A 313 -95.06 -21.06 2.42
C ARG A 313 -93.76 -21.62 1.83
N PHE A 314 -93.84 -22.40 0.75
CA PHE A 314 -92.68 -22.89 -0.01
C PHE A 314 -91.83 -21.72 -0.56
N LEU A 315 -92.46 -20.76 -1.25
CA LEU A 315 -91.77 -19.58 -1.78
C LEU A 315 -91.16 -18.69 -0.68
N GLU A 316 -91.85 -18.55 0.46
CA GLU A 316 -91.32 -17.81 1.61
C GLU A 316 -90.06 -18.48 2.19
N ILE A 317 -90.02 -19.81 2.25
CA ILE A 317 -88.86 -20.54 2.75
C ILE A 317 -87.72 -20.50 1.74
N GLU A 318 -87.98 -20.60 0.43
CA GLU A 318 -86.96 -20.42 -0.62
C GLU A 318 -86.29 -19.06 -0.53
N LYS A 319 -87.07 -17.99 -0.34
CA LYS A 319 -86.52 -16.64 -0.15
C LYS A 319 -85.63 -16.55 1.10
N LYS A 320 -86.04 -17.18 2.21
CA LYS A 320 -85.23 -17.23 3.44
C LYS A 320 -83.94 -18.02 3.25
N LEU A 321 -83.94 -19.10 2.46
CA LEU A 321 -82.73 -19.86 2.14
C LEU A 321 -81.75 -19.03 1.30
N GLU A 322 -82.24 -18.28 0.32
CA GLU A 322 -81.41 -17.36 -0.46
C GLU A 322 -80.78 -16.27 0.43
N GLU A 323 -81.54 -15.72 1.38
CA GLU A 323 -81.04 -14.75 2.36
C GLU A 323 -79.99 -15.36 3.32
N ILE A 324 -80.17 -16.61 3.75
CA ILE A 324 -79.17 -17.31 4.58
C ILE A 324 -77.89 -17.56 3.77
N GLY A 325 -78.00 -17.97 2.51
CA GLY A 325 -76.86 -18.14 1.60
C GLY A 325 -76.03 -16.86 1.46
N LYS A 326 -76.68 -15.71 1.19
CA LYS A 326 -76.01 -14.40 1.12
C LYS A 326 -75.33 -14.03 2.43
N LYS A 327 -75.98 -14.27 3.57
CA LYS A 327 -75.38 -14.00 4.90
C LYS A 327 -74.16 -14.86 5.20
N ILE A 328 -74.12 -16.12 4.75
CA ILE A 328 -72.93 -16.98 4.89
C ILE A 328 -71.77 -16.46 4.03
N GLU A 329 -72.03 -16.06 2.79
CA GLU A 329 -71.02 -15.45 1.91
C GLU A 329 -70.48 -14.13 2.48
N GLU A 330 -71.34 -13.27 3.02
CA GLU A 330 -70.94 -12.02 3.68
C GLU A 330 -70.03 -12.28 4.89
N VAL A 331 -70.39 -13.25 5.75
CA VAL A 331 -69.58 -13.60 6.92
C VAL A 331 -68.21 -14.17 6.50
N ASN A 332 -68.15 -15.00 5.45
CA ASN A 332 -66.89 -15.51 4.91
C ASN A 332 -66.03 -14.40 4.30
N SER A 333 -66.64 -13.51 3.51
CA SER A 333 -65.94 -12.39 2.86
C SER A 333 -65.38 -11.42 3.90
N LYS A 334 -66.16 -11.10 4.94
CA LYS A 334 -65.73 -10.27 6.06
C LYS A 334 -64.58 -10.91 6.84
N ARG A 335 -64.66 -12.21 7.14
CA ARG A 335 -63.57 -12.97 7.78
C ARG A 335 -62.28 -12.90 6.97
N ASN A 336 -62.36 -13.18 5.67
CA ASN A 336 -61.18 -13.21 4.81
C ASN A 336 -60.55 -11.82 4.62
N PHE A 337 -61.38 -10.77 4.59
CA PHE A 337 -60.93 -9.39 4.55
C PHE A 337 -60.26 -8.94 5.86
N GLU A 338 -60.78 -9.35 7.02
CA GLU A 338 -60.22 -8.98 8.34
C GLU A 338 -58.96 -9.79 8.71
N ILE A 339 -58.71 -10.93 8.04
CA ILE A 339 -57.52 -11.77 8.24
C ILE A 339 -56.37 -11.42 7.28
N SER A 340 -56.66 -10.85 6.10
CA SER A 340 -55.65 -10.37 5.14
C SER A 340 -55.00 -9.07 5.63
#